data_AF-A0A8S3EJQ7-F1
#
_entry.id   AF-A0A8S3EJQ7-F1
#
_cell.length_a   1.000
_cell.length_b   1.000
_cell.length_c   1.000
_cell.angle_alpha   90.00
_cell.angle_beta   90.00
_cell.angle_gamma   90.00
#
_symmetry.space_group_name_H-M   'P 1'
#
loop_
_entity.id
_entity.type
_entity.pdbx_description
1 polymer ?
#
loop_
_entity_poly.entity_id
_entity_poly.type
_entity_poly.pdbx_seq_one_letter_code
_entity_poly.pdbx_strand_id
1 'polypeptide(L)'
;PSSSTTTMISNDNLNEQTDEISLHDIDTNIDSSLTVQSSVATNDEPVDDRTKYGEKRRHNIVELIETEKEYVKDLALIVEGYMNVLENDKDIKKPAGLVGLERVVFGNVQRIYEFHRDTFLPQLEQCIENPDILGRLFTTNRFSPYVRYCENKPRSEYIVSEYHDYFENVNYM
;
A
#
# COMPACT_ATOMS: atom_id res chain seq x y z
N PRO A 1 -54.74 -14.03 -4.14
CA PRO A 1 -54.36 -12.81 -3.39
C PRO A 1 -53.44 -13.19 -2.21
N SER A 2 -52.37 -12.42 -2.05
CA SER A 2 -51.34 -12.47 -0.99
C SER A 2 -51.72 -13.08 0.37
N SER A 3 -50.87 -13.98 0.86
CA SER A 3 -50.49 -14.06 2.27
C SER A 3 -49.12 -14.73 2.40
N SER A 4 -48.05 -13.93 2.38
CA SER A 4 -46.68 -14.41 2.57
C SER A 4 -46.12 -13.83 3.86
N THR A 5 -45.76 -14.70 4.80
CA THR A 5 -45.24 -14.31 6.12
C THR A 5 -43.83 -13.74 6.01
N THR A 6 -43.65 -12.46 6.35
CA THR A 6 -42.31 -11.87 6.55
C THR A 6 -41.86 -12.13 7.97
N THR A 7 -40.92 -13.07 8.16
CA THR A 7 -40.24 -13.27 9.44
C THR A 7 -39.23 -12.15 9.66
N MET A 8 -39.31 -11.47 10.81
CA MET A 8 -38.27 -10.53 11.26
C MET A 8 -36.99 -11.31 11.55
N ILE A 9 -35.85 -10.89 11.00
CA ILE A 9 -34.53 -11.35 11.45
C ILE A 9 -34.05 -10.33 12.48
N SER A 10 -33.76 -10.78 13.70
CA SER A 10 -33.25 -9.93 14.77
C SER A 10 -31.77 -9.62 14.58
N ASN A 11 -31.39 -8.37 14.78
CA ASN A 11 -29.99 -7.99 14.99
C ASN A 11 -29.65 -8.23 16.47
N ASP A 12 -28.72 -9.14 16.77
CA ASP A 12 -28.15 -9.30 18.10
C ASP A 12 -26.66 -9.68 18.02
N ASN A 13 -25.91 -9.26 19.04
CA ASN A 13 -24.48 -9.51 19.27
C ASN A 13 -23.51 -9.21 18.11
N LEU A 14 -23.16 -7.92 18.03
CA LEU A 14 -21.74 -7.56 18.12
C LEU A 14 -21.12 -8.28 19.35
N ASN A 15 -19.95 -8.90 19.20
CA ASN A 15 -19.05 -9.12 20.34
C ASN A 15 -17.67 -8.60 19.96
N GLU A 16 -17.10 -7.78 20.84
CA GLU A 16 -15.85 -7.08 20.59
C GLU A 16 -14.66 -8.02 20.79
N GLN A 17 -13.72 -8.01 19.86
CA GLN A 17 -12.33 -8.42 20.09
C GLN A 17 -11.42 -7.50 19.27
N THR A 18 -11.27 -6.27 19.76
CA THR A 18 -10.23 -5.34 19.30
C THR A 18 -8.95 -5.64 20.07
N ASP A 19 -8.09 -6.51 19.52
CA ASP A 19 -6.76 -6.73 20.09
C ASP A 19 -5.93 -5.43 19.94
N GLU A 20 -5.63 -4.78 21.07
CA GLU A 20 -4.78 -3.58 21.08
C GLU A 20 -3.35 -3.94 20.66
N ILE A 21 -2.85 -3.33 19.58
CA ILE A 21 -1.44 -3.44 19.19
C ILE A 21 -0.59 -2.64 20.18
N SER A 22 -0.09 -3.31 21.21
CA SER A 22 0.75 -2.72 22.26
C SER A 22 2.05 -2.13 21.68
N LEU A 23 2.23 -0.82 21.85
CA LEU A 23 3.40 -0.07 21.36
C LEU A 23 4.58 -0.15 22.33
N HIS A 24 5.12 -1.35 22.58
CA HIS A 24 6.24 -1.52 23.53
C HIS A 24 7.42 -2.42 23.13
N ASP A 25 7.30 -3.30 22.13
CA ASP A 25 8.37 -4.22 21.78
C ASP A 25 9.27 -3.69 20.63
N ILE A 26 9.84 -2.49 20.82
CA ILE A 26 10.98 -2.00 20.01
C ILE A 26 12.25 -2.13 20.86
N ASP A 27 12.87 -3.31 20.81
CA ASP A 27 14.13 -3.60 21.51
C ASP A 27 15.28 -2.75 20.93
N THR A 28 15.62 -1.66 21.62
CA THR A 28 16.72 -0.75 21.26
C THR A 28 18.08 -1.30 21.70
N ASN A 29 18.39 -2.53 21.29
CA ASN A 29 19.62 -3.23 21.68
C ASN A 29 20.85 -2.72 20.90
N ILE A 30 21.36 -1.56 21.31
CA ILE A 30 22.63 -1.00 20.84
C ILE A 30 23.77 -1.67 21.62
N ASP A 31 24.24 -2.84 21.15
CA ASP A 31 25.41 -3.50 21.74
C ASP A 31 26.70 -2.72 21.39
N SER A 32 27.34 -2.19 22.43
CA SER A 32 28.56 -1.40 22.34
C SER A 32 29.79 -2.25 22.67
N SER A 33 30.33 -2.99 21.68
CA SER A 33 31.56 -3.76 21.84
C SER A 33 32.70 -3.27 20.93
N LEU A 34 33.80 -2.83 21.56
CA LEU A 34 35.07 -2.44 20.91
C LEU A 34 36.09 -3.58 20.95
N THR A 35 37.24 -3.40 20.25
CA THR A 35 38.47 -4.26 20.18
C THR A 35 38.58 -5.06 18.87
N VAL A 36 39.21 -4.54 17.79
CA VAL A 36 40.68 -4.53 17.52
C VAL A 36 41.21 -5.98 17.45
N GLN A 37 41.67 -6.55 16.33
CA GLN A 37 42.68 -6.16 15.30
C GLN A 37 42.48 -7.09 14.06
N SER A 38 43.16 -7.10 12.90
CA SER A 38 44.26 -6.38 12.22
C SER A 38 44.23 -6.83 10.73
N SER A 39 44.79 -6.19 9.68
CA SER A 39 45.15 -4.79 9.36
C SER A 39 45.73 -4.75 7.92
N VAL A 40 45.31 -3.80 7.07
CA VAL A 40 45.95 -3.50 5.77
C VAL A 40 46.08 -1.99 5.62
N ALA A 41 47.21 -1.49 5.13
CA ALA A 41 47.45 -0.05 4.95
C ALA A 41 46.94 0.42 3.58
N THR A 42 45.67 0.80 3.50
CA THR A 42 45.14 1.72 2.48
C THR A 42 45.11 3.13 3.04
N ASN A 43 45.33 4.14 2.20
CA ASN A 43 45.39 5.54 2.62
C ASN A 43 43.98 6.13 2.79
N ASP A 44 43.30 5.76 3.88
CA ASP A 44 42.05 6.40 4.27
C ASP A 44 42.34 7.75 4.92
N GLU A 45 42.21 8.82 4.13
CA GLU A 45 41.81 10.13 4.65
C GLU A 45 40.53 9.96 5.50
N PRO A 46 40.36 10.71 6.60
CA PRO A 46 39.15 10.63 7.41
C PRO A 46 37.96 11.21 6.62
N VAL A 47 37.26 10.34 5.89
CA VAL A 47 35.99 10.66 5.21
C VAL A 47 35.01 11.17 6.26
N ASP A 48 34.75 12.48 6.24
CA ASP A 48 33.83 13.15 7.17
C ASP A 48 32.51 12.35 7.24
N ASP A 49 32.15 11.90 8.44
CA ASP A 49 30.94 11.11 8.68
C ASP A 49 29.70 11.82 8.12
N ARG A 50 29.67 13.16 8.06
CA ARG A 50 28.59 13.91 7.39
C ARG A 50 28.43 13.55 5.91
N THR A 51 29.54 13.34 5.20
CA THR A 51 29.54 12.91 3.79
C THR A 51 28.91 11.53 3.69
N LYS A 52 29.37 10.58 4.49
CA LYS A 52 28.87 9.19 4.56
C LYS A 52 27.38 9.12 4.94
N TYR A 53 26.93 9.93 5.90
CA TYR A 53 25.50 10.04 6.24
C TYR A 53 24.68 10.74 5.14
N GLY A 54 25.26 11.68 4.40
CA GLY A 54 24.65 12.31 3.23
C GLY A 54 24.48 11.33 2.06
N GLU A 55 25.50 10.55 1.74
CA GLU A 55 25.47 9.52 0.71
C GLU A 55 24.46 8.42 1.05
N LYS A 56 24.46 7.92 2.28
CA LYS A 56 23.45 6.95 2.74
C LYS A 56 22.03 7.53 2.64
N ARG A 57 21.81 8.78 3.09
CA ARG A 57 20.50 9.44 2.97
C ARG A 57 20.05 9.55 1.51
N ARG A 58 20.96 9.92 0.59
CA ARG A 58 20.69 9.98 -0.85
C ARG A 58 20.35 8.60 -1.43
N HIS A 59 21.05 7.55 -1.03
CA HIS A 59 20.76 6.18 -1.47
C HIS A 59 19.38 5.72 -1.03
N ASN A 60 19.03 5.86 0.25
CA ASN A 60 17.70 5.56 0.79
C ASN A 60 16.58 6.36 0.08
N ILE A 61 16.83 7.59 -0.36
CA ILE A 61 15.85 8.39 -1.13
C ILE A 61 15.67 7.86 -2.55
N VAL A 62 16.74 7.43 -3.22
CA VAL A 62 16.65 6.81 -4.56
C VAL A 62 15.89 5.48 -4.48
N GLU A 63 16.21 4.62 -3.51
CA GLU A 63 15.51 3.36 -3.24
C GLU A 63 14.00 3.57 -2.97
N LEU A 64 13.65 4.61 -2.20
CA LEU A 64 12.26 4.98 -1.93
C LEU A 64 11.53 5.50 -3.19
N ILE A 65 12.23 6.16 -4.11
CA ILE A 65 11.67 6.62 -5.40
C ILE A 65 11.51 5.44 -6.38
N GLU A 66 12.45 4.50 -6.39
CA GLU A 66 12.41 3.32 -7.25
C GLU A 66 11.26 2.38 -6.84
N THR A 67 11.11 2.13 -5.54
CA THR A 67 9.99 1.34 -4.98
C THR A 67 8.64 2.05 -5.13
N GLU A 68 8.56 3.38 -4.95
CA GLU A 68 7.34 4.16 -5.26
C GLU A 68 6.97 4.09 -6.75
N LYS A 69 7.96 4.09 -7.66
CA LYS A 69 7.73 3.90 -9.11
C LYS A 69 7.25 2.50 -9.45
N GLU A 70 7.57 1.49 -8.67
CA GLU A 70 7.02 0.14 -8.83
C GLU A 70 5.59 0.08 -8.28
N TYR A 71 5.35 0.63 -7.09
CA TYR A 71 4.02 0.75 -6.50
C TYR A 71 3.01 1.47 -7.41
N VAL A 72 3.41 2.58 -8.06
CA VAL A 72 2.57 3.30 -9.02
C VAL A 72 2.25 2.46 -10.27
N LYS A 73 3.16 1.59 -10.73
CA LYS A 73 2.88 0.65 -11.85
C LYS A 73 1.91 -0.44 -11.42
N ASP A 74 2.11 -1.04 -10.25
CA ASP A 74 1.23 -2.11 -9.75
C ASP A 74 -0.20 -1.60 -9.53
N LEU A 75 -0.34 -0.37 -9.02
CA LEU A 75 -1.64 0.33 -8.97
C LEU A 75 -2.23 0.60 -10.36
N ALA A 76 -1.41 0.93 -11.36
CA ALA A 76 -1.88 1.09 -12.75
C ALA A 76 -2.37 -0.24 -13.35
N LEU A 77 -1.72 -1.37 -13.06
CA LEU A 77 -2.19 -2.70 -13.49
C LEU A 77 -3.60 -3.01 -12.95
N ILE A 78 -3.89 -2.61 -11.71
CA ILE A 78 -5.23 -2.76 -11.11
C ILE A 78 -6.24 -1.82 -11.79
N VAL A 79 -5.90 -0.54 -12.00
CA VAL A 79 -6.87 0.49 -12.43
C VAL A 79 -7.05 0.54 -13.94
N GLU A 80 -5.96 0.60 -14.70
CA GLU A 80 -5.96 0.77 -16.16
C GLU A 80 -6.01 -0.57 -16.90
N GLY A 81 -5.56 -1.65 -16.25
CA GLY A 81 -5.80 -3.03 -16.64
C GLY A 81 -7.09 -3.57 -16.03
N TYR A 82 -7.01 -4.14 -14.84
CA TYR A 82 -8.01 -5.07 -14.30
C TYR A 82 -9.43 -4.47 -14.12
N MET A 83 -9.55 -3.27 -13.53
CA MET A 83 -10.83 -2.56 -13.40
C MET A 83 -11.42 -2.20 -14.77
N ASN A 84 -10.61 -1.62 -15.65
CA ASN A 84 -10.98 -1.22 -17.00
C ASN A 84 -11.47 -2.41 -17.84
N VAL A 85 -10.76 -3.54 -17.79
CA VAL A 85 -11.14 -4.81 -18.43
C VAL A 85 -12.48 -5.29 -17.89
N LEU A 86 -12.68 -5.31 -16.56
CA LEU A 86 -13.96 -5.70 -15.96
C LEU A 86 -15.12 -4.72 -16.26
N GLU A 87 -14.86 -3.44 -16.51
CA GLU A 87 -15.91 -2.46 -16.80
C GLU A 87 -16.27 -2.37 -18.29
N ASN A 88 -15.31 -2.55 -19.20
CA ASN A 88 -15.47 -2.25 -20.63
C ASN A 88 -15.43 -3.48 -21.55
N ASP A 89 -14.85 -4.61 -21.13
CA ASP A 89 -14.90 -5.85 -21.90
C ASP A 89 -16.31 -6.47 -21.84
N LYS A 90 -16.80 -6.94 -22.99
CA LYS A 90 -18.15 -7.50 -23.16
C LYS A 90 -18.17 -9.02 -23.30
N ASP A 91 -17.02 -9.62 -23.59
CA ASP A 91 -16.85 -11.06 -23.69
C ASP A 91 -16.58 -11.67 -22.29
N ILE A 92 -16.04 -10.87 -21.36
CA ILE A 92 -15.93 -11.22 -19.94
C ILE A 92 -17.30 -11.18 -19.24
N LYS A 93 -17.92 -12.35 -19.07
CA LYS A 93 -19.17 -12.52 -18.33
C LYS A 93 -18.94 -12.55 -16.81
N LYS A 94 -19.31 -11.47 -16.12
CA LYS A 94 -19.37 -11.41 -14.66
C LYS A 94 -20.36 -12.43 -14.07
N PRO A 95 -20.01 -13.11 -12.95
CA PRO A 95 -20.98 -13.86 -12.14
C PRO A 95 -22.11 -12.95 -11.64
N ALA A 96 -23.34 -13.45 -11.64
CA ALA A 96 -24.53 -12.64 -11.32
C ALA A 96 -24.50 -12.00 -9.91
N GLY A 97 -23.82 -12.61 -8.94
CA GLY A 97 -23.64 -12.06 -7.59
C GLY A 97 -22.52 -11.01 -7.46
N LEU A 98 -21.62 -10.92 -8.45
CA LEU A 98 -20.52 -9.94 -8.46
C LEU A 98 -20.93 -8.59 -9.10
N VAL A 99 -22.01 -8.58 -9.88
CA VAL A 99 -22.51 -7.36 -10.57
C VAL A 99 -22.97 -6.32 -9.54
N GLY A 100 -22.30 -5.16 -9.52
CA GLY A 100 -22.50 -4.09 -8.53
C GLY A 100 -21.59 -4.17 -7.31
N LEU A 101 -20.81 -5.26 -7.14
CA LEU A 101 -19.83 -5.43 -6.06
C LEU A 101 -18.39 -5.08 -6.46
N GLU A 102 -18.12 -4.77 -7.73
CA GLU A 102 -16.79 -4.40 -8.23
C GLU A 102 -16.21 -3.21 -7.44
N ARG A 103 -17.05 -2.23 -7.13
CA ARG A 103 -16.70 -1.08 -6.28
C ARG A 103 -16.34 -1.46 -4.84
N VAL A 104 -16.78 -2.61 -4.33
CA VAL A 104 -16.36 -3.14 -3.02
C VAL A 104 -15.07 -3.94 -3.15
N VAL A 105 -14.85 -4.64 -4.26
CA VAL A 105 -13.56 -5.31 -4.57
C VAL A 105 -12.43 -4.28 -4.65
N PHE A 106 -12.59 -3.23 -5.45
CA PHE A 106 -11.55 -2.21 -5.68
C PHE A 106 -11.59 -1.04 -4.68
N GLY A 107 -12.69 -0.85 -3.95
CA GLY A 107 -12.84 0.13 -2.88
C GLY A 107 -12.62 1.58 -3.34
N ASN A 108 -11.41 2.10 -3.11
CA ASN A 108 -10.95 3.38 -3.61
C ASN A 108 -9.51 3.35 -4.13
N VAL A 109 -9.05 2.20 -4.66
CA VAL A 109 -7.68 2.02 -5.19
C VAL A 109 -7.33 3.04 -6.28
N GLN A 110 -8.26 3.36 -7.19
CA GLN A 110 -8.09 4.43 -8.19
C GLN A 110 -7.69 5.77 -7.57
N ARG A 111 -8.29 6.15 -6.44
CA ARG A 111 -7.98 7.42 -5.76
C ARG A 111 -6.62 7.40 -5.05
N ILE A 112 -6.12 6.21 -4.70
CA ILE A 112 -4.75 6.03 -4.20
C ILE A 112 -3.79 6.15 -5.37
N TYR A 113 -4.05 5.46 -6.48
CA TYR A 113 -3.28 5.56 -7.73
C TYR A 113 -3.14 6.99 -8.24
N GLU A 114 -4.25 7.72 -8.39
CA GLU A 114 -4.26 9.14 -8.79
C GLU A 114 -3.41 10.01 -7.84
N PHE A 115 -3.56 9.83 -6.52
CA PHE A 115 -2.75 10.57 -5.54
C PHE A 115 -1.26 10.24 -5.63
N HIS A 116 -0.90 8.97 -5.78
CA HIS A 116 0.51 8.55 -5.86
C HIS A 116 1.17 9.01 -7.17
N ARG A 117 0.53 8.75 -8.31
CA ARG A 117 0.98 9.15 -9.65
C ARG A 117 1.06 10.66 -9.83
N ASP A 118 -0.01 11.39 -9.49
CA ASP A 118 -0.16 12.80 -9.88
C ASP A 118 0.28 13.78 -8.78
N THR A 119 0.53 13.32 -7.55
CA THR A 119 0.91 14.19 -6.42
C THR A 119 2.14 13.71 -5.65
N PHE A 120 2.16 12.47 -5.16
CA PHE A 120 3.21 12.02 -4.23
C PHE A 120 4.54 11.75 -4.93
N LEU A 121 4.57 10.89 -5.95
CA LEU A 121 5.79 10.54 -6.68
C LEU A 121 6.50 11.78 -7.29
N PRO A 122 5.82 12.71 -7.99
CA PRO A 122 6.48 13.91 -8.55
C PRO A 122 7.06 14.86 -7.50
N GLN A 123 6.59 14.82 -6.25
CA GLN A 123 7.16 15.56 -5.13
C GLN A 123 8.29 14.76 -4.43
N LEU A 124 8.18 13.43 -4.40
CA LEU A 124 9.21 12.53 -3.88
C LEU A 124 10.49 12.60 -4.72
N GLU A 125 10.39 12.68 -6.05
CA GLU A 125 11.55 12.84 -6.94
C GLU A 125 12.39 14.10 -6.63
N GLN A 126 11.75 15.19 -6.18
CA GLN A 126 12.43 16.42 -5.78
C GLN A 126 13.27 16.25 -4.50
N CYS A 127 13.07 15.18 -3.73
CA CYS A 127 13.86 14.87 -2.54
C CYS A 127 15.31 14.44 -2.87
N ILE A 128 15.62 14.09 -4.13
CA ILE A 128 17.00 13.81 -4.57
C ILE A 128 17.86 15.07 -4.47
N GLU A 129 17.33 16.20 -4.95
CA GLU A 129 18.03 17.49 -4.92
C GLU A 129 17.97 18.16 -3.54
N ASN A 130 16.91 17.90 -2.77
CA ASN A 130 16.72 18.45 -1.43
C ASN A 130 16.24 17.38 -0.43
N PRO A 131 17.16 16.60 0.17
CA PRO A 131 16.79 15.56 1.14
C PRO A 131 16.00 16.06 2.36
N ASP A 132 16.09 17.36 2.69
CA ASP A 132 15.43 17.97 3.83
C ASP A 132 13.97 18.39 3.54
N ILE A 133 13.43 18.20 2.33
CA ILE A 133 11.97 18.29 2.07
C ILE A 133 11.22 16.99 2.44
N LEU A 134 11.89 15.84 2.51
CA LEU A 134 11.25 14.53 2.68
C LEU A 134 10.36 14.44 3.94
N GLY A 135 10.82 14.97 5.07
CA GLY A 135 10.01 15.01 6.30
C GLY A 135 8.75 15.89 6.18
N ARG A 136 8.77 16.94 5.33
CA ARG A 136 7.59 17.77 5.05
C ARG A 136 6.65 17.11 4.05
N LEU A 137 7.15 16.25 3.16
CA LEU A 137 6.35 15.49 2.19
C LEU A 137 5.28 14.66 2.89
N PHE A 138 5.68 13.86 3.88
CA PHE A 138 4.77 12.97 4.62
C PHE A 138 3.80 13.70 5.55
N THR A 139 4.17 14.87 6.08
CA THR A 139 3.28 15.66 6.97
C THR A 139 2.33 16.59 6.22
N THR A 140 2.66 16.97 4.98
CA THR A 140 1.82 17.87 4.16
C THR A 140 0.82 17.09 3.32
N ASN A 141 1.21 15.92 2.80
CA ASN A 141 0.32 15.08 2.01
C ASN A 141 -0.66 14.29 2.88
N ARG A 142 -1.90 14.16 2.39
CA ARG A 142 -3.00 13.56 3.17
C ARG A 142 -3.29 12.13 2.76
N PHE A 143 -2.60 11.17 3.38
CA PHE A 143 -2.83 9.72 3.25
C PHE A 143 -4.21 9.21 3.71
N SER A 144 -5.17 10.12 3.98
CA SER A 144 -6.57 9.81 4.26
C SER A 144 -7.29 8.85 3.28
N PRO A 145 -6.94 8.69 1.98
CA PRO A 145 -7.48 7.62 1.14
C PRO A 145 -7.22 6.20 1.68
N TYR A 146 -6.15 5.98 2.46
CA TYR A 146 -5.82 4.68 3.03
C TYR A 146 -6.78 4.26 4.15
N VAL A 147 -7.30 5.19 4.95
CA VAL A 147 -8.26 4.88 6.03
C VAL A 147 -9.46 4.12 5.45
N ARG A 148 -10.09 4.68 4.41
CA ARG A 148 -11.23 4.08 3.72
C ARG A 148 -10.87 2.78 2.99
N TYR A 149 -9.65 2.67 2.47
CA TYR A 149 -9.19 1.44 1.82
C TYR A 149 -9.03 0.29 2.84
N CYS A 150 -8.45 0.56 4.01
CA CYS A 150 -8.34 -0.39 5.11
C CYS A 150 -9.71 -0.78 5.69
N GLU A 151 -10.63 0.18 5.89
CA GLU A 151 -12.03 -0.09 6.28
C GLU A 151 -12.78 -1.01 5.29
N ASN A 152 -12.36 -1.01 4.03
CA ASN A 152 -12.94 -1.81 2.96
C ASN A 152 -12.22 -3.17 2.77
N LYS A 153 -10.95 -3.29 3.15
CA LYS A 153 -10.08 -4.43 2.80
C LYS A 153 -10.67 -5.81 3.19
N PRO A 154 -11.26 -6.02 4.38
CA PRO A 154 -11.86 -7.31 4.72
C PRO A 154 -13.07 -7.70 3.84
N ARG A 155 -13.82 -6.71 3.34
CA ARG A 155 -14.95 -6.95 2.41
C ARG A 155 -14.46 -7.25 1.00
N SER A 156 -13.41 -6.55 0.56
CA SER A 156 -12.71 -6.82 -0.70
C SER A 156 -12.15 -8.25 -0.71
N GLU A 157 -11.42 -8.64 0.33
CA GLU A 157 -10.85 -9.99 0.50
C GLU A 157 -11.92 -11.08 0.45
N TYR A 158 -13.00 -10.94 1.22
CA TYR A 158 -14.10 -11.91 1.21
C TYR A 158 -14.69 -12.11 -0.20
N ILE A 159 -15.02 -11.03 -0.91
CA ILE A 159 -15.58 -11.12 -2.27
C ILE A 159 -14.56 -11.71 -3.26
N VAL A 160 -13.26 -11.43 -3.11
CA VAL A 160 -12.20 -12.03 -3.93
C VAL A 160 -12.07 -13.53 -3.65
N SER A 161 -12.22 -13.98 -2.41
CA SER A 161 -12.21 -15.42 -2.09
C SER A 161 -13.45 -16.17 -2.62
N GLU A 162 -14.65 -15.59 -2.53
CA GLU A 162 -15.89 -16.24 -3.03
C GLU A 162 -15.93 -16.34 -4.57
N TYR A 163 -15.17 -15.51 -5.27
CA TYR A 163 -15.06 -15.48 -6.74
C TYR A 163 -13.63 -15.76 -7.24
N HIS A 164 -12.82 -16.49 -6.48
CA HIS A 164 -11.40 -16.74 -6.76
C HIS A 164 -11.17 -17.27 -8.19
N ASP A 165 -11.85 -18.36 -8.57
CA ASP A 165 -11.78 -18.96 -9.92
C ASP A 165 -12.05 -17.94 -11.04
N TYR A 166 -13.02 -17.04 -10.85
CA TYR A 166 -13.35 -16.00 -11.83
C TYR A 166 -12.22 -14.98 -11.95
N PHE A 167 -11.68 -14.53 -10.82
CA PHE A 167 -10.60 -13.54 -10.81
C PHE A 167 -9.26 -14.11 -11.33
N GLU A 168 -8.97 -15.40 -11.12
CA GLU A 168 -7.85 -16.06 -11.80
C GLU A 168 -8.03 -16.07 -13.32
N ASN A 169 -9.20 -16.50 -13.82
CA ASN A 169 -9.45 -16.57 -15.27
C ASN A 169 -9.37 -15.20 -15.96
N VAL A 170 -9.78 -14.11 -15.30
CA VAL A 170 -9.62 -12.74 -15.83
C VAL A 170 -8.15 -12.28 -15.83
N ASN A 171 -7.29 -12.84 -14.96
CA ASN A 171 -5.87 -12.50 -14.87
C ASN A 171 -4.99 -13.25 -15.90
N TYR A 172 -5.58 -14.12 -16.73
CA TYR A 172 -4.92 -14.88 -17.80
C TYR A 172 -5.41 -14.51 -19.21
N MET A 173 -6.12 -13.39 -19.36
CA MET A 173 -6.69 -12.86 -20.62
C MET A 173 -5.90 -11.64 -21.11
#